data_AF-A0A353FG06-F1
#
_entry.id   AF-A0A353FG06-F1
#
_cell.length_a   1.000
_cell.length_b   1.000
_cell.length_c   1.000
_cell.angle_alpha   90.00
_cell.angle_beta   90.00
_cell.angle_gamma   90.00
#
_symmetry.space_group_name_H-M   'P 1'
#
loop_
_entity.id
_entity.type
_entity.pdbx_description
1 polymer ?
#
loop_
_entity_poly.entity_id
_entity_poly.type
_entity_poly.pdbx_seq_one_letter_code
_entity_poly.pdbx_strand_id
1 'polypeptide(L)'
;MKRILGLTLAAFTIASCTKVQEPKSSNPPNSKDLGSLVIPQEFNWSSSTKGRLTVTLTSDTAAFSADGQELQLIDDKGKVVDRKWIEGSSADFYLTMPQIGSDLFVFYPNSGDKIQVSQPGNITMNVKTNFFNVDYSVILDNASKGKKSSTGSKGKIQGTDLLVNGDFETDNFPNYPGNHNLTEGHWYVYSHSKYDWASGNGGKVFKSKSSHHGYAYQLLDVDGGELYTTTASTSGNFCVYVFFIDNNGNIIDYDGYAPNNGNNIDRSGTIPANADYVLYKVHGAKNHWIDDVTFEVEPAIQDADGDGVADDDDDYPNDASRAYTSYFPNNGYQTVAFEDLWPQKGDFDFNDMVLSNNVVYTSDADNNLVDATFTISLDAVGSGFANGLAIVFVDDNKNPINADIIESVSGNATEDPAVTNGIVVFDHVYNAQSEYYQNNGEGPSKTPDVFTFTVIFNGNAGSLNIVPDVYIFRSNDRGLEIHLDGFSGTSAANSSYYNTGDDVNGTYSTQSGLPWVLEVVTPNKSFEHPNEKVDILEAYPQFQSWAESGGSANQNWMESPVASKIFDLQ
;
A
#
# COMPACT_ATOMS: atom_id res chain seq x y z
N MET A 1 44.54 -15.13 41.20
CA MET A 1 43.23 -14.43 41.12
C MET A 1 43.38 -13.26 40.17
N LYS A 2 42.62 -13.28 39.07
CA LYS A 2 42.65 -12.33 37.96
C LYS A 2 42.09 -10.97 38.42
N ARG A 3 42.77 -9.87 38.08
CA ARG A 3 42.18 -8.53 38.00
C ARG A 3 42.07 -8.17 36.52
N ILE A 4 40.83 -8.07 36.04
CA ILE A 4 40.48 -7.73 34.67
C ILE A 4 40.58 -6.21 34.54
N LEU A 5 41.41 -5.77 33.60
CA LEU A 5 41.56 -4.37 33.20
C LEU A 5 40.48 -4.11 32.13
N GLY A 6 39.53 -3.22 32.41
CA GLY A 6 38.52 -2.80 31.45
C GLY A 6 39.13 -1.90 30.39
N LEU A 7 39.18 -2.37 29.14
CA LEU A 7 39.35 -1.52 27.97
C LEU A 7 37.95 -1.07 27.51
N THR A 8 37.67 0.22 27.65
CA THR A 8 36.56 0.88 26.96
C THR A 8 36.94 1.01 25.49
N LEU A 9 36.31 0.19 24.64
CA LEU A 9 36.40 0.31 23.19
C LEU A 9 35.45 1.44 22.75
N ALA A 10 36.00 2.62 22.48
CA ALA A 10 35.26 3.69 21.83
C ALA A 10 34.98 3.28 20.39
N ALA A 11 33.72 3.00 20.06
CA ALA A 11 33.28 2.79 18.69
C ALA A 11 33.41 4.12 17.93
N PHE A 12 34.48 4.25 17.15
CA PHE A 12 34.57 5.27 16.10
C PHE A 12 33.64 4.85 14.97
N THR A 13 32.46 5.46 14.90
CA THR A 13 31.65 5.44 13.69
C THR A 13 32.40 6.24 12.62
N ILE A 14 33.09 5.54 11.73
CA ILE A 14 33.64 6.14 10.53
C ILE A 14 32.44 6.33 9.59
N ALA A 15 31.74 7.45 9.73
CA ALA A 15 30.83 7.92 8.71
C ALA A 15 31.70 8.25 7.49
N SER A 16 31.80 7.30 6.56
CA SER A 16 32.31 7.57 5.22
C SER A 16 31.28 8.43 4.50
N CYS A 17 31.34 9.75 4.73
CA CYS A 17 30.80 10.71 3.76
C CYS A 17 31.66 10.59 2.50
N THR A 18 31.27 9.69 1.59
CA THR A 18 31.60 9.85 0.18
C THR A 18 30.94 11.17 -0.24
N LYS A 19 31.73 12.23 -0.31
CA LYS A 19 31.33 13.44 -1.04
C LYS A 19 30.92 12.98 -2.43
N VAL A 20 29.63 13.18 -2.76
CA VAL A 20 29.15 13.17 -4.14
C VAL A 20 30.09 14.06 -4.92
N GLN A 21 30.78 13.47 -5.88
CA GLN A 21 31.69 14.20 -6.74
C GLN A 21 30.79 15.00 -7.68
N GLU A 22 30.63 16.31 -7.44
CA GLU A 22 29.90 17.17 -8.38
C GLU A 22 30.51 17.00 -9.79
N PRO A 23 29.67 16.83 -10.84
CA PRO A 23 30.15 16.69 -12.20
C PRO A 23 31.08 17.86 -12.56
N LYS A 24 32.34 17.55 -12.89
CA LYS A 24 33.40 18.53 -13.17
C LYS A 24 33.41 19.08 -14.60
N SER A 25 32.34 18.91 -15.37
CA SER A 25 32.15 19.58 -16.66
C SER A 25 30.85 20.37 -16.61
N SER A 26 30.91 21.70 -16.76
CA SER A 26 29.71 22.50 -16.91
C SER A 26 29.03 22.10 -18.22
N ASN A 27 27.87 21.46 -18.13
CA ASN A 27 27.04 21.18 -19.30
C ASN A 27 26.75 22.46 -20.09
N PRO A 28 26.65 22.39 -21.43
CA PRO A 28 26.32 23.54 -22.25
C PRO A 28 24.87 24.00 -21.93
N PRO A 29 24.62 25.29 -21.67
CA PRO A 29 23.28 25.76 -21.38
C PRO A 29 22.38 25.69 -22.62
N ASN A 30 21.14 25.22 -22.45
CA ASN A 30 20.17 25.00 -23.54
C ASN A 30 20.73 24.10 -24.65
N SER A 31 21.31 22.98 -24.24
CA SER A 31 21.75 21.96 -25.17
C SER A 31 20.58 21.42 -26.00
N LYS A 32 20.92 20.90 -27.17
CA LYS A 32 20.01 20.22 -28.10
C LYS A 32 20.45 18.78 -28.39
N ASP A 33 21.41 18.32 -27.59
CA ASP A 33 22.11 17.06 -27.74
C ASP A 33 22.31 16.52 -26.32
N LEU A 34 21.47 15.55 -25.94
CA LEU A 34 21.56 14.88 -24.65
C LEU A 34 22.91 14.15 -24.51
N GLY A 35 23.43 13.62 -25.62
CA GLY A 35 24.73 12.98 -25.74
C GLY A 35 25.91 13.85 -25.26
N SER A 36 25.75 15.17 -25.30
CA SER A 36 26.75 16.14 -24.84
C SER A 36 26.72 16.43 -23.33
N LEU A 37 25.69 15.95 -22.61
CA LEU A 37 25.54 16.21 -21.18
C LEU A 37 26.30 15.18 -20.33
N VAL A 38 26.76 15.63 -19.17
CA VAL A 38 27.22 14.79 -18.07
C VAL A 38 26.21 14.90 -16.94
N ILE A 39 25.59 13.78 -16.60
CA ILE A 39 24.52 13.64 -15.62
C ILE A 39 25.06 12.81 -14.44
N PRO A 40 24.60 13.06 -13.20
CA PRO A 40 24.98 12.23 -12.05
C PRO A 40 24.67 10.75 -12.30
N GLN A 41 25.62 9.85 -12.05
CA GLN A 41 25.44 8.41 -12.27
C GLN A 41 24.37 7.76 -11.38
N GLU A 42 24.00 8.41 -10.27
CA GLU A 42 22.94 7.93 -9.36
C GLU A 42 21.53 8.36 -9.84
N PHE A 43 21.43 9.06 -10.97
CA PHE A 43 20.15 9.52 -11.49
C PHE A 43 19.39 8.38 -12.16
N ASN A 44 18.37 7.89 -11.46
CA ASN A 44 17.44 6.89 -11.96
C ASN A 44 16.49 7.57 -12.95
N TRP A 45 16.74 7.42 -14.26
CA TRP A 45 16.06 8.05 -15.41
C TRP A 45 14.55 7.78 -15.48
N SER A 46 13.84 8.33 -14.50
CA SER A 46 12.46 8.11 -14.19
C SER A 46 11.83 9.40 -13.69
N SER A 47 10.72 9.83 -14.30
CA SER A 47 9.93 10.96 -13.82
C SER A 47 8.93 10.57 -12.72
N SER A 48 9.12 9.39 -12.10
CA SER A 48 8.25 8.90 -11.04
C SER A 48 8.84 9.15 -9.66
N THR A 49 7.96 9.33 -8.69
CA THR A 49 8.26 9.13 -7.29
C THR A 49 8.09 7.63 -7.02
N LYS A 50 9.20 6.92 -6.85
CA LYS A 50 9.18 5.47 -6.58
C LYS A 50 10.17 4.99 -5.54
N GLY A 51 9.79 3.94 -4.84
CA GLY A 51 10.62 3.28 -3.82
C GLY A 51 9.81 2.82 -2.62
N ARG A 52 10.50 2.17 -1.68
CA ARG A 52 9.89 1.66 -0.46
C ARG A 52 9.36 2.78 0.45
N LEU A 53 8.12 2.63 0.88
CA LEU A 53 7.48 3.43 1.93
C LEU A 53 7.24 2.54 3.13
N THR A 54 7.97 2.79 4.22
CA THR A 54 7.71 2.15 5.52
C THR A 54 6.81 3.08 6.32
N VAL A 55 5.61 2.63 6.67
CA VAL A 55 4.71 3.36 7.57
C VAL A 55 4.82 2.75 8.94
N THR A 56 5.27 3.52 9.94
CA THR A 56 5.20 3.13 11.34
C THR A 56 3.99 3.78 11.99
N LEU A 57 3.11 2.98 12.59
CA LEU A 57 2.00 3.49 13.37
C LEU A 57 2.45 3.73 14.81
N THR A 58 2.09 4.90 15.34
CA THR A 58 2.29 5.23 16.74
C THR A 58 0.97 5.66 17.35
N SER A 59 0.54 4.96 18.38
CA SER A 59 -0.65 5.30 19.15
C SER A 59 -0.30 6.25 20.31
N ASP A 60 -1.30 7.00 20.77
CA ASP A 60 -1.22 7.81 21.99
C ASP A 60 -1.34 6.97 23.29
N THR A 61 -1.51 5.65 23.17
CA THR A 61 -1.56 4.71 24.31
C THR A 61 -0.81 3.41 24.02
N ALA A 62 0.03 2.97 24.96
CA ALA A 62 0.87 1.78 24.81
C ALA A 62 0.10 0.45 24.77
N ALA A 63 -1.21 0.44 25.05
CA ALA A 63 -2.02 -0.79 24.96
C ALA A 63 -2.81 -0.90 23.66
N PHE A 64 -2.72 0.10 22.79
CA PHE A 64 -3.25 -0.02 21.45
C PHE A 64 -2.23 -0.75 20.59
N SER A 65 -2.68 -1.80 19.91
CA SER A 65 -1.89 -2.54 18.94
C SER A 65 -2.57 -2.47 17.59
N ALA A 66 -1.81 -2.05 16.58
CA ALA A 66 -2.28 -2.09 15.21
C ALA A 66 -1.89 -3.38 14.47
N ASP A 67 -1.13 -4.27 15.12
CA ASP A 67 -0.61 -5.49 14.51
C ASP A 67 -1.73 -6.40 14.00
N GLY A 68 -1.54 -6.93 12.79
CA GLY A 68 -2.50 -7.78 12.09
C GLY A 68 -3.66 -7.01 11.43
N GLN A 69 -3.66 -5.68 11.50
CA GLN A 69 -4.71 -4.87 10.88
C GLN A 69 -4.28 -4.30 9.54
N GLU A 70 -5.28 -3.97 8.74
CA GLU A 70 -5.09 -3.39 7.42
C GLU A 70 -4.64 -1.92 7.50
N LEU A 71 -3.73 -1.58 6.61
CA LEU A 71 -3.35 -0.23 6.25
C LEU A 71 -3.50 -0.07 4.73
N GLN A 72 -4.18 0.97 4.31
CA GLN A 72 -4.51 1.19 2.91
C GLN A 72 -3.70 2.35 2.34
N LEU A 73 -3.31 2.24 1.08
CA LEU A 73 -2.88 3.36 0.25
C LEU A 73 -4.07 3.75 -0.62
N ILE A 74 -4.52 5.01 -0.52
CA ILE A 74 -5.69 5.51 -1.24
C ILE A 74 -5.34 6.74 -2.08
N ASP A 75 -6.08 6.93 -3.18
CA ASP A 75 -6.01 8.16 -3.97
C ASP A 75 -6.81 9.33 -3.35
N ASP A 76 -6.81 10.48 -4.02
CA ASP A 76 -7.54 11.69 -3.61
C ASP A 76 -9.06 11.53 -3.55
N LYS A 77 -9.60 10.50 -4.21
CA LYS A 77 -11.03 10.15 -4.23
C LYS A 77 -11.37 9.05 -3.23
N GLY A 78 -10.39 8.53 -2.50
CA GLY A 78 -10.56 7.45 -1.54
C GLY A 78 -10.58 6.05 -2.16
N LYS A 79 -10.20 5.90 -3.43
CA LYS A 79 -10.03 4.57 -4.04
C LYS A 79 -8.78 3.91 -3.44
N VAL A 80 -8.91 2.68 -2.95
CA VAL A 80 -7.78 1.84 -2.54
C VAL A 80 -6.94 1.48 -3.77
N VAL A 81 -5.64 1.76 -3.70
CA VAL A 81 -4.66 1.46 -4.76
C VAL A 81 -3.62 0.43 -4.36
N ASP A 82 -3.45 0.21 -3.06
CA ASP A 82 -2.67 -0.89 -2.47
C ASP A 82 -3.10 -1.07 -1.01
N ARG A 83 -2.87 -2.25 -0.44
CA ARG A 83 -3.18 -2.57 0.96
C ARG A 83 -2.13 -3.50 1.55
N LYS A 84 -1.82 -3.29 2.84
CA LYS A 84 -0.82 -4.06 3.59
C LYS A 84 -1.30 -4.30 5.01
N TRP A 85 -0.84 -5.39 5.60
CA TRP A 85 -1.12 -5.74 6.98
C TRP A 85 0.05 -5.28 7.86
N ILE A 86 -0.29 -4.73 9.01
CA ILE A 86 0.68 -4.16 9.93
C ILE A 86 1.36 -5.28 10.70
N GLU A 87 2.69 -5.34 10.65
CA GLU A 87 3.52 -6.26 11.40
C GLU A 87 4.49 -5.46 12.28
N GLY A 88 4.46 -5.68 13.60
CA GLY A 88 5.34 -4.98 14.53
C GLY A 88 5.18 -3.46 14.48
N SER A 89 3.94 -2.99 14.35
CA SER A 89 3.54 -1.59 14.20
C SER A 89 4.00 -0.92 12.91
N SER A 90 4.39 -1.69 11.90
CA SER A 90 4.77 -1.17 10.59
C SER A 90 4.21 -1.95 9.42
N ALA A 91 4.04 -1.27 8.29
CA ALA A 91 3.73 -1.90 7.01
C ALA A 91 4.57 -1.25 5.91
N ASP A 92 4.94 -2.06 4.91
CA ASP A 92 5.80 -1.65 3.79
C ASP A 92 5.01 -1.65 2.47
N PHE A 93 4.96 -0.50 1.82
CA PHE A 93 4.48 -0.36 0.44
C PHE A 93 5.66 -0.13 -0.50
N TYR A 94 5.47 -0.44 -1.78
CA TYR A 94 6.33 0.07 -2.84
C TYR A 94 5.59 1.14 -3.61
N LEU A 95 5.95 2.41 -3.40
CA LEU A 95 5.33 3.51 -4.12
C LEU A 95 5.84 3.54 -5.56
N THR A 96 4.94 3.78 -6.51
CA THR A 96 5.23 4.27 -7.86
C THR A 96 4.10 5.20 -8.28
N MET A 97 4.40 6.49 -8.42
CA MET A 97 3.43 7.54 -8.76
C MET A 97 4.11 8.68 -9.53
N PRO A 98 3.36 9.53 -10.25
CA PRO A 98 3.89 10.76 -10.84
C PRO A 98 4.56 11.67 -9.79
N GLN A 99 5.60 12.41 -10.18
CA GLN A 99 6.21 13.45 -9.31
C GLN A 99 5.28 14.64 -9.05
N ILE A 100 4.28 14.84 -9.91
CA ILE A 100 3.33 15.95 -9.88
C ILE A 100 1.93 15.47 -10.25
N GLY A 101 0.91 16.21 -9.85
CA GLY A 101 -0.47 15.97 -10.32
C GLY A 101 -1.08 14.66 -9.80
N SER A 102 -0.51 14.09 -8.74
CA SER A 102 -0.99 12.89 -8.06
C SER A 102 -0.87 13.08 -6.55
N ASP A 103 -1.94 12.74 -5.84
CA ASP A 103 -1.99 12.72 -4.38
C ASP A 103 -2.33 11.30 -3.92
N LEU A 104 -1.45 10.72 -3.11
CA LEU A 104 -1.70 9.47 -2.40
C LEU A 104 -1.73 9.73 -0.90
N PHE A 105 -2.55 8.95 -0.20
CA PHE A 105 -2.67 9.00 1.24
C PHE A 105 -2.52 7.60 1.80
N VAL A 106 -1.74 7.46 2.87
CA VAL A 106 -1.88 6.29 3.73
C VAL A 106 -3.10 6.55 4.60
N PHE A 107 -4.00 5.58 4.65
CA PHE A 107 -5.24 5.60 5.38
C PHE A 107 -5.32 4.37 6.27
N TYR A 108 -5.66 4.60 7.52
CA TYR A 108 -5.87 3.53 8.49
C TYR A 108 -7.38 3.43 8.77
N PRO A 109 -8.07 2.40 8.24
CA PRO A 109 -9.53 2.34 8.23
C PRO A 109 -10.16 2.43 9.63
N ASN A 110 -9.58 1.76 10.62
CA ASN A 110 -10.20 1.63 11.94
C ASN A 110 -10.36 2.97 12.66
N SER A 111 -9.35 3.84 12.66
CA SER A 111 -9.47 5.18 13.27
C SER A 111 -9.91 6.27 12.29
N GLY A 112 -9.91 5.98 10.99
CA GLY A 112 -10.14 6.94 9.92
C GLY A 112 -9.00 7.96 9.74
N ASP A 113 -7.86 7.78 10.40
CA ASP A 113 -6.70 8.66 10.26
C ASP A 113 -6.06 8.50 8.87
N LYS A 114 -5.62 9.62 8.28
CA LYS A 114 -4.88 9.62 7.02
C LYS A 114 -3.74 10.62 6.99
N ILE A 115 -2.69 10.29 6.25
CA ILE A 115 -1.53 11.16 6.00
C ILE A 115 -1.20 11.15 4.51
N GLN A 116 -1.00 12.34 3.93
CA GLN A 116 -0.58 12.46 2.53
C GLN A 116 0.87 11.97 2.40
N VAL A 117 1.14 11.25 1.32
CA VAL A 117 2.48 10.75 0.98
C VAL A 117 2.91 11.33 -0.35
N SER A 118 4.05 12.01 -0.36
CA SER A 118 4.62 12.66 -1.54
C SER A 118 5.95 12.08 -1.99
N GLN A 119 6.55 11.19 -1.19
CA GLN A 119 7.84 10.55 -1.46
C GLN A 119 7.98 9.23 -0.70
N PRO A 120 8.80 8.28 -1.20
CA PRO A 120 9.18 7.08 -0.45
C PRO A 120 10.02 7.43 0.79
N GLY A 121 10.24 6.44 1.65
CA GLY A 121 11.00 6.56 2.89
C GLY A 121 10.21 6.08 4.11
N ASN A 122 10.65 6.50 5.29
CA ASN A 122 10.00 6.13 6.54
C ASN A 122 9.11 7.27 7.01
N ILE A 123 7.83 6.99 7.26
CA ILE A 123 6.89 7.95 7.84
C ILE A 123 6.28 7.40 9.13
N THR A 124 5.86 8.30 10.01
CA THR A 124 5.14 7.95 11.23
C THR A 124 3.71 8.47 11.16
N MET A 125 2.74 7.56 11.22
CA MET A 125 1.33 7.89 11.36
C MET A 125 0.96 7.85 12.84
N ASN A 126 0.61 9.01 13.39
CA ASN A 126 0.07 9.08 14.75
C ASN A 126 -1.43 8.76 14.68
N VAL A 127 -1.81 7.58 15.17
CA VAL A 127 -3.22 7.20 15.27
C VAL A 127 -3.78 7.67 16.60
N LYS A 128 -4.89 8.39 16.55
CA LYS A 128 -5.56 8.84 17.78
C LYS A 128 -6.44 7.70 18.27
N THR A 129 -6.12 7.20 19.45
CA THR A 129 -6.85 6.11 20.10
C THR A 129 -7.58 6.60 21.37
N ASN A 130 -7.45 7.89 21.69
CA ASN A 130 -8.09 8.54 22.82
C ASN A 130 -8.90 9.81 22.46
N PHE A 131 -9.84 9.71 21.52
CA PHE A 131 -10.74 10.80 21.12
C PHE A 131 -11.56 11.41 22.29
N PHE A 132 -11.62 10.76 23.46
CA PHE A 132 -12.41 11.21 24.62
C PHE A 132 -11.61 11.55 25.89
N ASN A 133 -10.27 11.62 25.83
CA ASN A 133 -9.40 11.84 27.00
C ASN A 133 -9.73 10.89 28.17
N VAL A 134 -10.03 9.64 27.86
CA VAL A 134 -10.22 8.57 28.85
C VAL A 134 -8.83 8.20 29.37
N ASP A 135 -8.62 8.30 30.69
CA ASP A 135 -7.39 7.80 31.31
C ASP A 135 -7.38 6.27 31.24
N TYR A 136 -6.78 5.76 30.16
CA TYR A 136 -6.69 4.33 29.93
C TYR A 136 -5.70 3.64 30.87
N SER A 137 -4.80 4.36 31.55
CA SER A 137 -3.78 3.74 32.42
C SER A 137 -4.38 2.86 33.51
N VAL A 138 -5.56 3.24 34.04
CA VAL A 138 -6.28 2.45 35.05
C VAL A 138 -6.96 1.20 34.48
N ILE A 139 -7.36 1.25 33.20
CA ILE A 139 -7.97 0.12 32.48
C ILE A 139 -6.87 -0.86 32.01
N LEU A 140 -5.72 -0.32 31.62
CA LEU A 140 -4.64 -1.00 30.89
C LEU A 140 -3.48 -1.51 31.75
N ASP A 141 -3.19 -0.93 32.92
CA ASP A 141 -2.06 -1.38 33.77
C ASP A 141 -2.18 -2.84 34.22
N ASN A 142 -3.34 -3.47 34.00
CA ASN A 142 -3.59 -4.84 34.43
C ASN A 142 -3.98 -5.79 33.28
N ALA A 143 -4.11 -5.29 32.04
CA ALA A 143 -4.72 -6.01 30.91
C ALA A 143 -3.88 -7.13 30.35
N SER A 144 -4.15 -8.38 30.76
CA SER A 144 -3.69 -9.57 30.04
C SER A 144 -4.41 -10.89 30.40
N LYS A 145 -4.72 -11.65 29.34
CA LYS A 145 -4.82 -13.12 29.15
C LYS A 145 -5.90 -13.90 29.92
N GLY A 146 -7.17 -13.64 29.60
CA GLY A 146 -8.18 -14.71 29.63
C GLY A 146 -7.99 -15.64 28.42
N LYS A 147 -8.09 -16.96 28.59
CA LYS A 147 -8.19 -17.89 27.45
C LYS A 147 -9.63 -17.88 26.96
N LYS A 148 -9.86 -17.70 25.65
CA LYS A 148 -11.16 -17.97 25.01
C LYS A 148 -11.67 -19.32 25.49
N SER A 149 -12.84 -19.34 26.12
CA SER A 149 -13.49 -20.59 26.50
C SER A 149 -13.80 -21.31 25.19
N SER A 150 -13.31 -22.55 25.01
CA SER A 150 -13.53 -23.35 23.80
C SER A 150 -14.98 -23.82 23.63
N THR A 151 -15.95 -23.13 24.24
CA THR A 151 -17.38 -23.44 24.18
C THR A 151 -18.03 -22.77 22.98
N GLY A 152 -17.58 -23.18 21.79
CA GLY A 152 -18.34 -23.23 20.54
C GLY A 152 -19.00 -21.94 20.04
N SER A 153 -18.43 -21.41 18.96
CA SER A 153 -19.10 -20.59 17.94
C SER A 153 -20.28 -21.36 17.30
N LYS A 154 -21.36 -21.55 18.06
CA LYS A 154 -22.63 -21.95 17.46
C LYS A 154 -23.29 -20.68 16.98
N GLY A 155 -23.30 -20.49 15.65
CA GLY A 155 -23.77 -19.31 14.93
C GLY A 155 -24.79 -18.48 15.70
N LYS A 156 -24.34 -17.31 16.16
CA LYS A 156 -25.19 -16.29 16.75
C LYS A 156 -26.20 -15.86 15.68
N ILE A 157 -27.45 -15.66 16.09
CA ILE A 157 -28.55 -15.31 15.19
C ILE A 157 -28.68 -13.78 15.19
N GLN A 158 -29.22 -13.22 14.11
CA GLN A 158 -29.60 -11.82 14.02
C GLN A 158 -30.26 -11.28 15.31
N GLY A 159 -29.80 -10.13 15.81
CA GLY A 159 -30.29 -9.45 17.01
C GLY A 159 -29.90 -10.12 18.34
N THR A 160 -28.78 -10.86 18.42
CA THR A 160 -28.37 -11.48 19.69
C THR A 160 -27.75 -10.45 20.61
N ASP A 161 -28.47 -10.01 21.65
CA ASP A 161 -27.91 -9.18 22.72
C ASP A 161 -26.92 -10.00 23.58
N LEU A 162 -25.67 -9.55 23.62
CA LEU A 162 -24.61 -10.20 24.40
C LEU A 162 -24.53 -9.67 25.83
N LEU A 163 -25.11 -8.51 26.13
CA LEU A 163 -25.09 -7.97 27.49
C LEU A 163 -26.04 -8.75 28.39
N VAL A 164 -25.53 -9.19 29.54
CA VAL A 164 -26.36 -9.74 30.62
C VAL A 164 -26.71 -8.62 31.59
N ASN A 165 -27.98 -8.57 32.02
CA ASN A 165 -28.48 -7.57 32.99
C ASN A 165 -28.25 -6.12 32.52
N GLY A 166 -28.44 -5.86 31.22
CA GLY A 166 -28.36 -4.51 30.62
C GLY A 166 -29.55 -3.60 30.99
N ASP A 167 -30.66 -4.19 31.43
CA ASP A 167 -31.82 -3.55 32.07
C ASP A 167 -31.57 -3.18 33.55
N PHE A 168 -30.43 -3.60 34.10
CA PHE A 168 -30.03 -3.35 35.48
C PHE A 168 -31.06 -3.69 36.56
N GLU A 169 -31.97 -4.64 36.31
CA GLU A 169 -32.99 -5.05 37.31
C GLU A 169 -32.44 -5.97 38.41
N THR A 170 -31.18 -6.41 38.26
CA THR A 170 -30.44 -7.15 39.28
C THR A 170 -29.26 -6.35 39.82
N ASP A 171 -29.23 -6.14 41.14
CA ASP A 171 -28.12 -5.48 41.85
C ASP A 171 -26.92 -6.44 42.04
N ASN A 172 -26.19 -6.71 40.96
CA ASN A 172 -25.01 -7.57 40.97
C ASN A 172 -23.84 -6.88 40.27
N PHE A 173 -23.23 -5.93 40.97
CA PHE A 173 -22.09 -5.15 40.48
C PHE A 173 -20.88 -5.32 41.40
N PRO A 174 -20.17 -6.45 41.36
CA PRO A 174 -18.91 -6.61 42.07
C PRO A 174 -17.94 -5.46 41.75
N ASN A 175 -17.08 -5.14 42.72
CA ASN A 175 -15.97 -4.23 42.42
C ASN A 175 -15.08 -4.88 41.37
N TYR A 176 -14.62 -4.07 40.42
CA TYR A 176 -13.60 -4.44 39.47
C TYR A 176 -12.41 -5.05 40.22
N PRO A 177 -12.00 -6.29 39.92
CA PRO A 177 -11.03 -7.03 40.72
C PRO A 177 -9.59 -6.51 40.59
N GLY A 178 -9.37 -5.44 39.82
CA GLY A 178 -8.04 -4.90 39.55
C GLY A 178 -7.19 -5.80 38.66
N ASN A 179 -7.77 -6.89 38.13
CA ASN A 179 -7.16 -7.84 37.20
C ASN A 179 -8.20 -8.26 36.14
N HIS A 180 -7.75 -8.91 35.08
CA HIS A 180 -8.54 -9.14 33.86
C HIS A 180 -9.31 -10.44 33.85
N ASN A 181 -9.50 -11.04 35.03
CA ASN A 181 -10.40 -12.17 35.20
C ASN A 181 -11.83 -11.68 35.39
N LEU A 182 -12.30 -10.86 34.44
CA LEU A 182 -13.71 -10.56 34.35
C LEU A 182 -14.40 -11.84 33.89
N THR A 183 -15.42 -12.24 34.64
CA THR A 183 -16.28 -13.31 34.17
C THR A 183 -17.14 -12.72 33.07
N GLU A 184 -17.18 -13.41 31.93
CA GLU A 184 -18.07 -13.08 30.82
C GLU A 184 -19.52 -12.93 31.33
N GLY A 185 -20.27 -11.99 30.77
CA GLY A 185 -21.67 -11.79 31.14
C GLY A 185 -21.87 -11.16 32.53
N HIS A 186 -20.84 -10.58 33.15
CA HIS A 186 -20.95 -9.93 34.47
C HIS A 186 -20.54 -8.46 34.44
N TRP A 187 -21.36 -7.60 35.07
CA TRP A 187 -21.03 -6.19 35.26
C TRP A 187 -20.07 -5.97 36.43
N TYR A 188 -19.07 -5.11 36.25
CA TYR A 188 -18.11 -4.71 37.27
C TYR A 188 -18.05 -3.20 37.41
N VAL A 189 -18.05 -2.69 38.64
CA VAL A 189 -17.96 -1.25 38.94
C VAL A 189 -16.61 -0.90 39.54
N TYR A 190 -16.15 0.34 39.38
CA TYR A 190 -14.92 0.79 40.06
C TYR A 190 -14.99 0.61 41.58
N SER A 191 -16.11 1.04 42.17
CA SER A 191 -16.37 0.94 43.60
C SER A 191 -17.87 1.09 43.85
N HIS A 192 -18.41 0.30 44.78
CA HIS A 192 -19.79 0.45 45.26
C HIS A 192 -20.10 1.85 45.84
N SER A 193 -19.07 2.64 46.17
CA SER A 193 -19.26 4.03 46.62
C SER A 193 -19.56 5.02 45.50
N LYS A 194 -19.41 4.61 44.23
CA LYS A 194 -19.45 5.48 43.05
C LYS A 194 -20.72 5.36 42.21
N TYR A 195 -21.60 4.41 42.51
CA TYR A 195 -22.88 4.25 41.83
C TYR A 195 -24.02 4.01 42.84
N ASP A 196 -25.25 4.28 42.42
CA ASP A 196 -26.50 3.92 43.12
C ASP A 196 -27.34 3.03 42.19
N TRP A 197 -27.86 1.93 42.73
CA TRP A 197 -28.93 1.15 42.11
C TRP A 197 -30.29 1.81 42.40
N ALA A 198 -30.60 2.83 41.59
CA ALA A 198 -31.69 3.76 41.84
C ALA A 198 -32.98 3.35 41.11
N SER A 199 -34.11 3.89 41.53
CA SER A 199 -35.34 3.81 40.74
C SER A 199 -35.34 4.90 39.66
N GLY A 200 -35.65 4.52 38.42
CA GLY A 200 -35.66 5.37 37.23
C GLY A 200 -36.31 4.62 36.07
N ASN A 201 -36.72 5.32 35.00
CA ASN A 201 -37.22 4.73 33.75
C ASN A 201 -38.34 3.66 33.85
N GLY A 202 -39.08 3.61 34.97
CA GLY A 202 -40.13 2.60 35.19
C GLY A 202 -39.66 1.37 35.98
N GLY A 203 -38.36 1.27 36.28
CA GLY A 203 -37.74 0.16 37.02
C GLY A 203 -36.51 0.60 37.81
N LYS A 204 -35.42 -0.12 37.62
CA LYS A 204 -34.11 0.10 38.23
C LYS A 204 -33.09 0.54 37.20
N VAL A 205 -32.22 1.46 37.60
CA VAL A 205 -31.22 2.06 36.70
C VAL A 205 -29.85 2.09 37.34
N PHE A 206 -28.81 2.02 36.51
CA PHE A 206 -27.45 2.30 36.96
C PHE A 206 -27.25 3.82 37.02
N LYS A 207 -27.17 4.38 38.24
CA LYS A 207 -26.99 5.82 38.45
C LYS A 207 -25.59 6.16 38.94
N SER A 208 -24.89 7.02 38.23
CA SER A 208 -23.57 7.51 38.66
C SER A 208 -23.69 8.47 39.85
N LYS A 209 -22.87 8.27 40.90
CA LYS A 209 -22.76 9.20 42.06
C LYS A 209 -21.62 10.19 41.91
N SER A 210 -20.77 10.03 40.90
CA SER A 210 -19.56 10.80 40.73
C SER A 210 -19.20 10.90 39.26
N SER A 211 -18.86 12.10 38.80
CA SER A 211 -18.30 12.30 37.47
C SER A 211 -16.88 11.72 37.34
N HIS A 212 -16.32 11.15 38.41
CA HIS A 212 -15.07 10.41 38.41
C HIS A 212 -15.34 8.98 38.91
N HIS A 213 -15.14 8.01 38.02
CA HIS A 213 -15.31 6.58 38.29
C HIS A 213 -16.75 6.11 38.53
N GLY A 214 -17.74 6.88 38.09
CA GLY A 214 -19.14 6.46 38.01
C GLY A 214 -19.42 5.64 36.75
N TYR A 215 -18.68 4.55 36.57
CA TYR A 215 -18.75 3.68 35.41
C TYR A 215 -18.92 2.21 35.81
N ALA A 216 -19.42 1.40 34.88
CA ALA A 216 -19.44 -0.06 34.95
C ALA A 216 -18.94 -0.65 33.63
N TYR A 217 -18.42 -1.88 33.67
CA TYR A 217 -17.93 -2.61 32.51
C TYR A 217 -18.48 -4.03 32.47
N GLN A 218 -18.62 -4.57 31.26
CA GLN A 218 -18.88 -5.99 31.03
C GLN A 218 -17.97 -6.47 29.89
N LEU A 219 -17.39 -7.66 30.05
CA LEU A 219 -16.60 -8.31 29.02
C LEU A 219 -17.50 -9.27 28.24
N LEU A 220 -17.41 -9.22 26.91
CA LEU A 220 -18.21 -9.99 25.96
C LEU A 220 -17.29 -10.75 25.01
N ASP A 221 -17.62 -12.03 24.73
CA ASP A 221 -17.00 -12.78 23.63
C ASP A 221 -17.70 -12.41 22.32
N VAL A 222 -16.92 -11.93 21.35
CA VAL A 222 -17.41 -11.53 20.02
C VAL A 222 -16.67 -12.31 18.95
N ASP A 223 -17.27 -12.37 17.76
CA ASP A 223 -16.57 -12.85 16.58
C ASP A 223 -16.24 -11.62 15.72
N GLY A 224 -14.97 -11.49 15.33
CA GLY A 224 -14.53 -10.41 14.46
C GLY A 224 -15.28 -10.41 13.13
N GLY A 225 -15.56 -9.22 12.59
CA GLY A 225 -16.36 -9.02 11.37
C GLY A 225 -17.87 -8.94 11.60
N GLU A 226 -18.39 -9.38 12.77
CA GLU A 226 -19.81 -9.23 13.10
C GLU A 226 -20.26 -7.76 13.09
N LEU A 227 -21.50 -7.50 12.68
CA LEU A 227 -22.12 -6.20 12.89
C LEU A 227 -22.58 -6.10 14.34
N TYR A 228 -22.47 -4.92 14.94
CA TYR A 228 -23.05 -4.64 16.24
C TYR A 228 -23.99 -3.45 16.19
N THR A 229 -25.04 -3.49 17.02
CA THR A 229 -25.87 -2.35 17.37
C THR A 229 -25.92 -2.22 18.88
N THR A 230 -25.68 -1.02 19.39
CA THR A 230 -25.83 -0.69 20.80
C THR A 230 -26.88 0.38 21.00
N THR A 231 -27.83 0.08 21.88
CA THR A 231 -28.85 1.03 22.30
C THR A 231 -28.84 1.20 23.82
N ALA A 232 -29.27 2.36 24.29
CA ALA A 232 -29.48 2.61 25.72
C ALA A 232 -30.44 3.78 25.96
N SER A 233 -31.16 3.73 27.07
CA SER A 233 -31.88 4.87 27.64
C SER A 233 -31.02 5.58 28.69
N THR A 234 -30.97 6.91 28.69
CA THR A 234 -30.15 7.71 29.59
C THR A 234 -30.92 8.93 30.12
N SER A 235 -30.48 9.44 31.26
CA SER A 235 -31.05 10.64 31.87
C SER A 235 -30.32 11.93 31.50
N GLY A 236 -29.51 11.91 30.43
CA GLY A 236 -28.66 13.01 30.01
C GLY A 236 -27.20 12.58 29.81
N ASN A 237 -26.27 13.17 30.56
CA ASN A 237 -24.84 13.02 30.30
C ASN A 237 -24.29 11.65 30.78
N PHE A 238 -24.52 10.64 29.94
CA PHE A 238 -24.01 9.27 30.06
C PHE A 238 -23.45 8.83 28.71
N CYS A 239 -22.29 8.20 28.72
CA CYS A 239 -21.62 7.71 27.52
C CYS A 239 -21.50 6.19 27.54
N VAL A 240 -21.44 5.60 26.36
CA VAL A 240 -21.04 4.22 26.12
C VAL A 240 -19.69 4.21 25.43
N TYR A 241 -18.84 3.25 25.77
CA TYR A 241 -17.63 2.94 25.03
C TYR A 241 -17.56 1.43 24.78
N VAL A 242 -17.20 1.06 23.56
CA VAL A 242 -17.01 -0.31 23.10
C VAL A 242 -15.53 -0.43 22.76
N PHE A 243 -14.76 -1.18 23.55
CA PHE A 243 -13.35 -1.42 23.25
C PHE A 243 -13.20 -2.80 22.63
N PHE A 244 -12.62 -2.87 21.44
CA PHE A 244 -12.35 -4.12 20.73
C PHE A 244 -10.96 -4.62 21.10
N ILE A 245 -10.88 -5.90 21.45
CA ILE A 245 -9.69 -6.51 22.04
C ILE A 245 -9.37 -7.82 21.33
N ASP A 246 -8.10 -8.03 20.96
CA ASP A 246 -7.62 -9.27 20.35
C ASP A 246 -7.45 -10.41 21.38
N ASN A 247 -7.19 -11.63 20.90
CA ASN A 247 -6.89 -12.79 21.77
C ASN A 247 -5.67 -12.60 22.70
N ASN A 248 -4.80 -11.64 22.40
CA ASN A 248 -3.61 -11.34 23.22
C ASN A 248 -3.92 -10.35 24.35
N GLY A 249 -5.09 -9.71 24.33
CA GLY A 249 -5.55 -8.71 25.30
C GLY A 249 -5.17 -7.27 24.92
N ASN A 250 -4.75 -7.02 23.68
CA ASN A 250 -4.47 -5.68 23.18
C ASN A 250 -5.76 -5.01 22.74
N ILE A 251 -5.90 -3.70 23.01
CA ILE A 251 -6.96 -2.92 22.37
C ILE A 251 -6.55 -2.72 20.92
N ILE A 252 -7.44 -3.03 20.01
CA ILE A 252 -7.18 -2.96 18.57
C ILE A 252 -8.05 -1.91 17.88
N ASP A 253 -9.17 -1.55 18.49
CA ASP A 253 -10.03 -0.44 18.07
C ASP A 253 -10.99 -0.06 19.21
N TYR A 254 -11.71 1.04 19.07
CA TYR A 254 -12.82 1.36 19.97
C TYR A 254 -13.85 2.30 19.34
N ASP A 255 -15.07 2.23 19.82
CA ASP A 255 -16.09 3.23 19.55
C ASP A 255 -16.63 3.88 20.85
N GLY A 256 -16.94 5.16 20.80
CA GLY A 256 -17.39 5.95 21.94
C GLY A 256 -18.54 6.87 21.58
N TYR A 257 -19.61 6.79 22.38
CA TYR A 257 -20.84 7.49 22.10
C TYR A 257 -21.34 8.29 23.30
N ALA A 258 -21.65 9.54 23.04
CA ALA A 258 -22.36 10.42 23.96
C ALA A 258 -23.62 10.96 23.26
N PRO A 259 -24.79 10.96 23.91
CA PRO A 259 -25.98 11.55 23.34
C PRO A 259 -25.84 13.08 23.31
N ASN A 260 -25.67 13.65 22.11
CA ASN A 260 -25.42 15.09 21.95
C ASN A 260 -26.66 15.97 22.21
N ASN A 261 -27.89 15.43 22.09
CA ASN A 261 -29.15 16.17 22.31
C ASN A 261 -30.37 15.25 22.58
N GLY A 262 -30.17 14.09 23.20
CA GLY A 262 -31.23 13.12 23.48
C GLY A 262 -31.01 12.35 24.77
N ASN A 263 -31.99 11.52 25.11
CA ASN A 263 -31.92 10.58 26.22
C ASN A 263 -31.68 9.14 25.74
N ASN A 264 -31.37 8.94 24.46
CA ASN A 264 -31.17 7.60 23.90
C ASN A 264 -29.82 7.53 23.19
N ILE A 265 -29.17 6.38 23.30
CA ILE A 265 -28.04 5.95 22.48
C ILE A 265 -28.60 4.94 21.48
N ASP A 266 -28.23 5.10 20.21
CA ASP A 266 -28.57 4.21 19.11
C ASP A 266 -27.46 4.34 18.06
N ARG A 267 -26.67 3.28 17.96
CA ARG A 267 -25.41 3.25 17.22
C ARG A 267 -25.12 1.87 16.71
N SER A 268 -24.58 1.80 15.50
CA SER A 268 -24.16 0.56 14.89
C SER A 268 -22.76 0.71 14.31
N GLY A 269 -22.05 -0.41 14.20
CA GLY A 269 -20.73 -0.49 13.60
C GLY A 269 -20.37 -1.94 13.27
N THR A 270 -19.14 -2.14 12.83
CA THR A 270 -18.57 -3.46 12.53
C THR A 270 -17.51 -3.77 13.58
N ILE A 271 -17.51 -4.99 14.11
CA ILE A 271 -16.47 -5.48 15.00
C ILE A 271 -15.22 -5.74 14.15
N PRO A 272 -14.03 -5.22 14.51
CA PRO A 272 -12.80 -5.48 13.76
C PRO A 272 -12.55 -6.98 13.55
N ALA A 273 -12.09 -7.37 12.35
CA ALA A 273 -11.92 -8.78 11.97
C ALA A 273 -11.03 -9.59 12.93
N ASN A 274 -10.05 -8.95 13.56
CA ASN A 274 -9.13 -9.57 14.52
C ASN A 274 -9.57 -9.42 16.00
N ALA A 275 -10.79 -8.96 16.27
CA ALA A 275 -11.33 -8.88 17.63
C ALA A 275 -11.85 -10.23 18.11
N ASP A 276 -11.53 -10.56 19.37
CA ASP A 276 -12.10 -11.72 20.08
C ASP A 276 -12.98 -11.30 21.25
N TYR A 277 -12.78 -10.09 21.77
CA TYR A 277 -13.51 -9.58 22.92
C TYR A 277 -13.96 -8.13 22.72
N VAL A 278 -15.08 -7.82 23.36
CA VAL A 278 -15.51 -6.44 23.61
C VAL A 278 -15.48 -6.17 25.11
N LEU A 279 -14.75 -5.13 25.52
CA LEU A 279 -14.95 -4.53 26.84
C LEU A 279 -15.95 -3.38 26.70
N TYR A 280 -17.19 -3.65 27.08
CA TYR A 280 -18.27 -2.69 27.01
C TYR A 280 -18.28 -1.84 28.31
N LYS A 281 -18.23 -0.51 28.18
CA LYS A 281 -18.18 0.43 29.31
C LYS A 281 -19.32 1.42 29.24
N VAL A 282 -20.01 1.60 30.36
CA VAL A 282 -20.94 2.72 30.56
C VAL A 282 -20.30 3.74 31.51
N HIS A 283 -20.35 5.04 31.20
CA HIS A 283 -19.77 6.09 32.03
C HIS A 283 -20.68 7.30 32.16
N GLY A 284 -21.11 7.60 33.40
CA GLY A 284 -22.04 8.68 33.67
C GLY A 284 -21.45 9.85 34.43
N ALA A 285 -21.86 11.06 34.06
CA ALA A 285 -21.72 12.22 34.92
C ALA A 285 -22.54 12.03 36.22
N LYS A 286 -22.11 12.70 37.30
CA LYS A 286 -22.78 12.63 38.59
C LYS A 286 -24.30 12.89 38.47
N ASN A 287 -25.08 12.03 39.11
CA ASN A 287 -26.55 12.03 39.19
C ASN A 287 -27.29 11.67 37.89
N HIS A 288 -26.59 11.35 36.80
CA HIS A 288 -27.21 10.79 35.62
C HIS A 288 -27.28 9.27 35.70
N TRP A 289 -28.28 8.69 35.03
CA TRP A 289 -28.48 7.25 34.94
C TRP A 289 -28.49 6.77 33.50
N ILE A 290 -28.20 5.47 33.34
CA ILE A 290 -28.34 4.70 32.11
C ILE A 290 -29.16 3.43 32.42
N ASP A 291 -29.91 2.97 31.43
CA ASP A 291 -30.83 1.84 31.51
C ASP A 291 -31.10 1.24 30.13
N ASP A 292 -31.73 0.06 30.08
CA ASP A 292 -32.09 -0.67 28.85
C ASP A 292 -30.92 -0.79 27.86
N VAL A 293 -29.73 -1.12 28.36
CA VAL A 293 -28.52 -1.18 27.53
C VAL A 293 -28.45 -2.51 26.79
N THR A 294 -28.27 -2.44 25.48
CA THR A 294 -28.10 -3.61 24.63
C THR A 294 -26.80 -3.50 23.82
N PHE A 295 -26.20 -4.65 23.52
CA PHE A 295 -25.13 -4.81 22.56
C PHE A 295 -25.48 -6.03 21.71
N GLU A 296 -26.29 -5.79 20.69
CA GLU A 296 -26.78 -6.79 19.78
C GLU A 296 -25.74 -7.03 18.69
N VAL A 297 -25.37 -8.29 18.49
CA VAL A 297 -24.53 -8.70 17.36
C VAL A 297 -25.34 -9.48 16.35
N GLU A 298 -24.97 -9.31 15.10
CA GLU A 298 -25.48 -10.07 13.97
C GLU A 298 -24.28 -10.56 13.16
N PRO A 299 -24.42 -11.69 12.44
CA PRO A 299 -23.38 -12.15 11.54
C PRO A 299 -22.84 -11.02 10.67
N ALA A 300 -21.56 -11.14 10.32
CA ALA A 300 -20.90 -10.21 9.41
C ALA A 300 -21.77 -9.94 8.19
N ILE A 301 -21.61 -8.73 7.66
CA ILE A 301 -22.10 -8.31 6.34
C ILE A 301 -22.00 -9.45 5.33
N GLN A 302 -22.91 -9.45 4.35
CA GLN A 302 -22.98 -10.45 3.29
C GLN A 302 -21.57 -10.82 2.81
N ASP A 303 -21.25 -12.11 2.86
CA ASP A 303 -20.01 -12.71 2.35
C ASP A 303 -20.49 -13.83 1.44
N ALA A 304 -20.63 -13.49 0.15
CA ALA A 304 -21.35 -14.31 -0.79
C ALA A 304 -20.55 -15.54 -1.25
N ASP A 305 -19.23 -15.55 -1.12
CA ASP A 305 -18.36 -16.67 -1.50
C ASP A 305 -17.68 -17.39 -0.33
N GLY A 306 -17.72 -16.83 0.88
CA GLY A 306 -17.29 -17.46 2.11
C GLY A 306 -15.77 -17.42 2.34
N ASP A 307 -15.07 -16.45 1.76
CA ASP A 307 -13.62 -16.30 1.91
C ASP A 307 -13.20 -15.58 3.20
N GLY A 308 -14.16 -15.01 3.93
CA GLY A 308 -13.95 -14.32 5.20
C GLY A 308 -13.76 -12.81 5.07
N VAL A 309 -13.86 -12.26 3.87
CA VAL A 309 -13.95 -10.82 3.59
C VAL A 309 -15.41 -10.47 3.33
N ALA A 310 -15.84 -9.32 3.84
CA ALA A 310 -17.22 -8.89 3.62
C ALA A 310 -17.40 -8.33 2.20
N ASP A 311 -18.58 -8.52 1.59
CA ASP A 311 -18.87 -8.12 0.20
C ASP A 311 -18.60 -6.63 -0.07
N ASP A 312 -18.71 -5.75 0.94
CA ASP A 312 -18.47 -4.31 0.80
C ASP A 312 -16.96 -3.94 0.85
N ASP A 313 -16.12 -4.83 1.38
CA ASP A 313 -14.65 -4.68 1.51
C ASP A 313 -13.87 -5.60 0.54
N ASP A 314 -14.58 -6.50 -0.13
CA ASP A 314 -14.09 -7.47 -1.13
C ASP A 314 -14.26 -6.90 -2.56
N ASP A 315 -13.16 -6.83 -3.31
CA ASP A 315 -13.18 -6.42 -4.71
C ASP A 315 -13.78 -7.52 -5.63
N TYR A 316 -13.92 -8.75 -5.13
CA TYR A 316 -14.36 -9.97 -5.81
C TYR A 316 -15.35 -10.80 -4.98
N PRO A 317 -16.51 -10.24 -4.55
CA PRO A 317 -17.44 -10.84 -3.56
C PRO A 317 -18.17 -12.13 -4.01
N ASN A 318 -17.79 -12.72 -5.14
CA ASN A 318 -18.36 -13.97 -5.63
C ASN A 318 -17.28 -14.95 -6.13
N ASP A 319 -16.01 -14.72 -5.79
CA ASP A 319 -14.85 -15.55 -6.12
C ASP A 319 -13.91 -15.67 -4.92
N ALA A 320 -14.14 -16.67 -4.06
CA ALA A 320 -13.38 -16.90 -2.83
C ALA A 320 -11.87 -17.19 -3.00
N SER A 321 -11.35 -17.16 -4.23
CA SER A 321 -9.91 -17.22 -4.50
C SER A 321 -9.26 -15.84 -4.67
N ARG A 322 -10.04 -14.76 -4.65
CA ARG A 322 -9.63 -13.38 -4.88
C ARG A 322 -10.38 -12.51 -3.89
N ALA A 323 -9.71 -11.56 -3.28
CA ALA A 323 -10.33 -10.61 -2.36
C ALA A 323 -9.98 -9.15 -2.70
N TYR A 324 -8.75 -8.91 -3.16
CA TYR A 324 -8.20 -7.56 -3.18
C TYR A 324 -7.53 -7.21 -4.49
N THR A 325 -7.64 -5.94 -4.89
CA THR A 325 -6.98 -5.36 -6.05
C THR A 325 -5.90 -4.35 -5.63
N SER A 326 -4.74 -4.41 -6.26
CA SER A 326 -3.71 -3.36 -6.21
C SER A 326 -3.17 -3.04 -7.59
N TYR A 327 -2.44 -1.92 -7.73
CA TYR A 327 -2.07 -1.36 -9.03
C TYR A 327 -0.58 -1.04 -9.14
N PHE A 328 -0.02 -1.28 -10.32
CA PHE A 328 1.27 -0.73 -10.73
C PHE A 328 1.15 0.08 -12.04
N PRO A 329 1.59 1.35 -12.05
CA PRO A 329 1.89 2.19 -10.88
C PRO A 329 0.70 2.29 -9.90
N ASN A 330 0.95 2.62 -8.62
CA ASN A 330 -0.14 2.83 -7.65
C ASN A 330 -1.02 4.01 -8.06
N ASN A 331 -0.46 4.96 -8.83
CA ASN A 331 -1.23 6.04 -9.43
C ASN A 331 -0.69 6.39 -10.82
N GLY A 332 -1.58 6.73 -11.74
CA GLY A 332 -1.24 7.08 -13.12
C GLY A 332 -0.84 5.87 -13.97
N TYR A 333 -0.04 6.13 -14.99
CA TYR A 333 0.39 5.17 -16.00
C TYR A 333 1.89 5.28 -16.22
N GLN A 334 2.54 4.13 -16.42
CA GLN A 334 3.94 4.05 -16.77
C GLN A 334 4.07 4.11 -18.29
N THR A 335 4.91 5.01 -18.80
CA THR A 335 5.41 4.98 -20.17
C THR A 335 6.90 4.66 -20.12
N VAL A 336 7.33 3.66 -20.88
CA VAL A 336 8.74 3.28 -21.01
C VAL A 336 9.17 3.52 -22.46
N ALA A 337 10.18 4.35 -22.63
CA ALA A 337 10.66 4.83 -23.92
C ALA A 337 12.12 4.38 -24.10
N PHE A 338 12.38 3.60 -25.14
CA PHE A 338 13.64 2.91 -25.36
C PHE A 338 14.43 3.55 -26.50
N GLU A 339 15.76 3.49 -26.36
CA GLU A 339 16.76 3.47 -27.42
C GLU A 339 17.22 2.01 -27.60
N ASP A 340 17.40 1.55 -28.83
CA ASP A 340 17.62 0.13 -29.11
C ASP A 340 19.08 -0.23 -29.45
N LEU A 341 19.98 0.75 -29.49
CA LEU A 341 21.35 0.57 -29.96
C LEU A 341 22.33 0.05 -28.92
N TRP A 342 21.88 -0.23 -27.70
CA TRP A 342 22.75 -0.76 -26.64
C TRP A 342 23.57 -1.96 -27.14
N PRO A 343 24.89 -1.99 -26.90
CA PRO A 343 25.65 -1.12 -25.98
C PRO A 343 26.25 0.15 -26.63
N GLN A 344 25.89 0.50 -27.86
CA GLN A 344 26.27 1.78 -28.48
C GLN A 344 25.22 2.85 -28.17
N LYS A 345 25.61 4.11 -28.06
CA LYS A 345 24.66 5.23 -27.99
C LYS A 345 23.83 5.36 -29.27
N GLY A 346 22.56 5.73 -29.11
CA GLY A 346 21.71 6.20 -30.19
C GLY A 346 21.66 7.72 -30.29
N ASP A 347 20.56 8.25 -30.80
CA ASP A 347 20.35 9.68 -31.04
C ASP A 347 19.45 10.35 -29.98
N PHE A 348 19.03 9.60 -28.96
CA PHE A 348 18.32 10.10 -27.78
C PHE A 348 16.97 10.76 -28.11
N ASP A 349 16.31 10.29 -29.15
CA ASP A 349 14.91 10.62 -29.42
C ASP A 349 13.93 9.77 -28.59
N PHE A 350 14.41 8.68 -27.99
CA PHE A 350 13.66 7.72 -27.17
C PHE A 350 12.37 7.22 -27.83
N ASN A 351 12.36 7.02 -29.15
CA ASN A 351 11.19 6.51 -29.86
C ASN A 351 11.39 5.16 -30.55
N ASP A 352 12.56 4.53 -30.40
CA ASP A 352 12.84 3.22 -31.01
C ASP A 352 11.79 2.17 -30.62
N MET A 353 11.36 2.20 -29.35
CA MET A 353 10.12 1.56 -28.90
C MET A 353 9.54 2.36 -27.74
N VAL A 354 8.25 2.68 -27.80
CA VAL A 354 7.53 3.39 -26.71
C VAL A 354 6.32 2.56 -26.30
N LEU A 355 6.19 2.34 -25.00
CA LEU A 355 5.16 1.49 -24.42
C LEU A 355 4.46 2.20 -23.28
N SER A 356 3.13 2.18 -23.25
CA SER A 356 2.36 2.57 -22.06
C SER A 356 1.80 1.33 -21.36
N ASN A 357 2.11 1.17 -20.08
CA ASN A 357 1.81 0.01 -19.25
C ASN A 357 0.94 0.37 -18.04
N ASN A 358 0.05 -0.55 -17.68
CA ASN A 358 -0.65 -0.59 -16.40
C ASN A 358 -0.86 -2.05 -16.01
N VAL A 359 -0.67 -2.33 -14.72
CA VAL A 359 -0.84 -3.66 -14.14
C VAL A 359 -1.86 -3.58 -13.02
N VAL A 360 -2.78 -4.55 -13.03
CA VAL A 360 -3.71 -4.80 -11.95
C VAL A 360 -3.31 -6.12 -11.30
N TYR A 361 -2.92 -6.09 -10.03
CA TYR A 361 -2.67 -7.28 -9.23
C TYR A 361 -3.92 -7.66 -8.46
N THR A 362 -4.11 -8.95 -8.28
CA THR A 362 -5.15 -9.53 -7.44
C THR A 362 -4.52 -10.40 -6.37
N SER A 363 -4.97 -10.27 -5.12
CA SER A 363 -4.59 -11.15 -4.00
C SER A 363 -5.82 -11.79 -3.34
N ASP A 364 -5.60 -12.90 -2.64
CA ASP A 364 -6.61 -13.57 -1.81
C ASP A 364 -6.83 -12.85 -0.46
N ALA A 365 -7.76 -13.36 0.36
CA ALA A 365 -8.08 -12.82 1.69
C ALA A 365 -6.88 -12.81 2.68
N ASP A 366 -5.89 -13.67 2.46
CA ASP A 366 -4.63 -13.73 3.22
C ASP A 366 -3.54 -12.80 2.61
N ASN A 367 -3.89 -12.02 1.58
CA ASN A 367 -3.03 -11.14 0.80
C ASN A 367 -1.90 -11.83 0.03
N ASN A 368 -2.08 -13.11 -0.32
CA ASN A 368 -1.19 -13.79 -1.25
C ASN A 368 -1.56 -13.42 -2.69
N LEU A 369 -0.57 -13.18 -3.54
CA LEU A 369 -0.75 -12.89 -4.95
C LEU A 369 -1.41 -14.08 -5.68
N VAL A 370 -2.47 -13.78 -6.42
CA VAL A 370 -3.26 -14.74 -7.20
C VAL A 370 -2.98 -14.55 -8.69
N ASP A 371 -3.13 -13.33 -9.19
CA ASP A 371 -2.81 -13.00 -10.57
C ASP A 371 -2.43 -11.54 -10.79
N ALA A 372 -1.86 -11.28 -11.96
CA ALA A 372 -1.60 -9.94 -12.48
C ALA A 372 -2.11 -9.84 -13.91
N THR A 373 -2.95 -8.84 -14.19
CA THR A 373 -3.40 -8.51 -15.54
C THR A 373 -2.63 -7.30 -16.05
N PHE A 374 -1.91 -7.50 -17.16
CA PHE A 374 -1.14 -6.46 -17.85
C PHE A 374 -1.93 -5.90 -19.02
N THR A 375 -1.88 -4.58 -19.20
CA THR A 375 -2.33 -3.90 -20.41
C THR A 375 -1.23 -3.00 -20.94
N ILE A 376 -0.65 -3.39 -22.07
CA ILE A 376 0.48 -2.68 -22.71
C ILE A 376 0.05 -2.16 -24.07
N SER A 377 0.19 -0.85 -24.27
CA SER A 377 0.02 -0.18 -25.56
C SER A 377 1.38 0.00 -26.24
N LEU A 378 1.53 -0.44 -27.49
CA LEU A 378 2.74 -0.24 -28.30
C LEU A 378 2.65 1.10 -29.04
N ASP A 379 2.97 2.17 -28.34
CA ASP A 379 2.74 3.56 -28.75
C ASP A 379 3.61 3.95 -29.96
N ALA A 380 4.86 3.48 -30.01
CA ALA A 380 5.78 3.70 -31.13
C ALA A 380 6.76 2.54 -31.38
N VAL A 381 7.20 2.44 -32.64
CA VAL A 381 8.22 1.50 -33.13
C VAL A 381 9.12 2.24 -34.14
N GLY A 382 10.03 3.06 -33.63
CA GLY A 382 10.99 3.82 -34.43
C GLY A 382 12.24 3.05 -34.85
N SER A 383 12.48 1.89 -34.24
CA SER A 383 13.71 1.13 -34.45
C SER A 383 13.90 0.69 -35.91
N GLY A 384 15.16 0.59 -36.35
CA GLY A 384 15.53 -0.10 -37.59
C GLY A 384 15.75 -1.61 -37.39
N PHE A 385 15.92 -2.05 -36.16
CA PHE A 385 16.05 -3.45 -35.80
C PHE A 385 14.74 -4.03 -35.30
N ALA A 386 14.61 -5.35 -35.42
CA ALA A 386 13.54 -6.08 -34.78
C ALA A 386 13.89 -6.39 -33.31
N ASN A 387 13.01 -5.98 -32.42
CA ASN A 387 13.10 -6.21 -30.98
C ASN A 387 11.91 -7.05 -30.50
N GLY A 388 12.14 -7.90 -29.51
CA GLY A 388 11.12 -8.50 -28.67
C GLY A 388 10.88 -7.66 -27.42
N LEU A 389 9.75 -7.90 -26.77
CA LEU A 389 9.34 -7.29 -25.52
C LEU A 389 9.13 -8.38 -24.47
N ALA A 390 9.74 -8.20 -23.31
CA ALA A 390 9.63 -9.13 -22.19
C ALA A 390 9.51 -8.40 -20.85
N ILE A 391 9.14 -9.16 -19.84
CA ILE A 391 8.96 -8.69 -18.46
C ILE A 391 9.60 -9.70 -17.53
N VAL A 392 10.25 -9.21 -16.47
CA VAL A 392 10.67 -10.02 -15.33
C VAL A 392 10.22 -9.34 -14.04
N PHE A 393 9.80 -10.12 -13.03
CA PHE A 393 9.48 -9.56 -11.72
C PHE A 393 10.74 -9.44 -10.84
N VAL A 394 10.90 -8.30 -10.20
CA VAL A 394 11.96 -8.00 -9.24
C VAL A 394 11.38 -7.61 -7.88
N ASP A 395 12.22 -7.60 -6.85
CA ASP A 395 11.83 -7.10 -5.52
C ASP A 395 11.84 -5.55 -5.45
N ASP A 396 11.45 -5.01 -4.30
CA ASP A 396 11.43 -3.56 -4.02
C ASP A 396 12.80 -2.87 -4.13
N ASN A 397 13.89 -3.63 -4.13
CA ASN A 397 15.26 -3.12 -4.31
C ASN A 397 15.76 -3.33 -5.75
N LYS A 398 14.87 -3.70 -6.68
CA LYS A 398 15.17 -4.08 -8.07
C LYS A 398 16.05 -5.32 -8.20
N ASN A 399 16.16 -6.14 -7.16
CA ASN A 399 16.92 -7.39 -7.24
C ASN A 399 16.10 -8.46 -7.97
N PRO A 400 16.75 -9.32 -8.78
CA PRO A 400 16.09 -10.44 -9.43
C PRO A 400 15.45 -11.41 -8.42
N ILE A 401 14.18 -11.75 -8.64
CA ILE A 401 13.49 -12.81 -7.90
C ILE A 401 13.84 -14.15 -8.58
N ASN A 402 14.84 -14.84 -8.05
CA ASN A 402 15.30 -16.14 -8.56
C ASN A 402 14.44 -17.31 -8.04
N ALA A 403 13.12 -17.19 -8.14
CA ALA A 403 12.16 -18.20 -7.73
C ALA A 403 11.08 -18.36 -8.81
N ASP A 404 10.61 -19.59 -8.99
CA ASP A 404 9.49 -19.89 -9.86
C ASP A 404 8.18 -19.50 -9.16
N ILE A 405 7.68 -18.31 -9.47
CA ILE A 405 6.47 -17.71 -8.88
C ILE A 405 5.28 -17.75 -9.83
N ILE A 406 5.46 -18.12 -11.09
CA ILE A 406 4.42 -18.12 -12.13
C ILE A 406 3.85 -19.54 -12.24
N GLU A 407 2.54 -19.68 -12.21
CA GLU A 407 1.85 -20.94 -12.53
C GLU A 407 1.55 -21.05 -14.03
N SER A 408 1.05 -19.96 -14.62
CA SER A 408 0.77 -19.90 -16.05
C SER A 408 0.65 -18.46 -16.56
N VAL A 409 0.86 -18.28 -17.86
CA VAL A 409 0.57 -17.03 -18.58
C VAL A 409 -0.45 -17.31 -19.68
N SER A 410 -1.45 -16.43 -19.81
CA SER A 410 -2.49 -16.54 -20.84
C SER A 410 -2.79 -15.19 -21.50
N GLY A 411 -3.31 -15.21 -22.73
CA GLY A 411 -3.60 -14.00 -23.52
C GLY A 411 -2.53 -13.74 -24.57
N ASN A 412 -2.07 -12.49 -24.67
CA ASN A 412 -1.09 -12.08 -25.68
C ASN A 412 0.37 -12.43 -25.37
N ALA A 413 0.68 -12.93 -24.18
CA ALA A 413 2.04 -13.26 -23.75
C ALA A 413 2.19 -14.75 -23.41
N THR A 414 3.44 -15.19 -23.26
CA THR A 414 3.82 -16.54 -22.83
C THR A 414 4.92 -16.49 -21.79
N GLU A 415 5.08 -17.52 -20.97
CA GLU A 415 6.25 -17.69 -20.11
C GLU A 415 7.54 -17.72 -20.94
N ASP A 416 8.61 -17.11 -20.42
CA ASP A 416 9.94 -17.17 -21.02
C ASP A 416 10.66 -18.45 -20.55
N PRO A 417 10.92 -19.43 -21.43
CA PRO A 417 11.61 -20.65 -21.02
C PRO A 417 13.09 -20.43 -20.63
N ALA A 418 13.66 -19.26 -20.90
CA ALA A 418 15.05 -18.91 -20.55
C ALA A 418 15.19 -18.16 -19.21
N VAL A 419 14.08 -17.73 -18.60
CA VAL A 419 14.07 -16.89 -17.40
C VAL A 419 12.99 -17.38 -16.44
N THR A 420 13.37 -17.80 -15.23
CA THR A 420 12.51 -18.51 -14.26
C THR A 420 11.15 -17.86 -13.98
N ASN A 421 11.09 -16.52 -13.92
CA ASN A 421 9.88 -15.73 -13.74
C ASN A 421 9.72 -14.69 -14.85
N GLY A 422 10.25 -15.02 -16.04
CA GLY A 422 10.19 -14.16 -17.22
C GLY A 422 8.95 -14.41 -18.05
N ILE A 423 8.51 -13.36 -18.73
CA ILE A 423 7.34 -13.35 -19.60
C ILE A 423 7.77 -12.73 -20.93
N VAL A 424 7.46 -13.38 -22.04
CA VAL A 424 7.65 -12.81 -23.39
C VAL A 424 6.28 -12.34 -23.89
N VAL A 425 6.16 -11.04 -24.16
CA VAL A 425 4.96 -10.45 -24.78
C VAL A 425 4.99 -10.70 -26.28
N PHE A 426 6.14 -10.46 -26.91
CA PHE A 426 6.42 -10.88 -28.29
C PHE A 426 7.92 -11.00 -28.53
N ASP A 427 8.31 -11.87 -29.46
CA ASP A 427 9.71 -12.07 -29.86
C ASP A 427 10.18 -11.08 -30.93
N HIS A 428 9.24 -10.52 -31.70
CA HIS A 428 9.52 -9.69 -32.86
C HIS A 428 8.40 -8.66 -33.11
N VAL A 429 8.69 -7.40 -32.83
CA VAL A 429 7.71 -6.30 -32.87
C VAL A 429 6.94 -6.21 -34.19
N TYR A 430 7.60 -6.29 -35.35
CA TYR A 430 6.93 -6.19 -36.65
C TYR A 430 6.02 -7.38 -37.00
N ASN A 431 6.20 -8.53 -36.33
CA ASN A 431 5.30 -9.67 -36.46
C ASN A 431 4.12 -9.57 -35.49
N ALA A 432 4.32 -8.89 -34.36
CA ALA A 432 3.32 -8.70 -33.32
C ALA A 432 2.32 -7.59 -33.66
N GLN A 433 2.75 -6.59 -34.43
CA GLN A 433 1.88 -5.54 -34.96
C GLN A 433 0.78 -6.13 -35.85
N SER A 434 -0.46 -5.67 -35.68
CA SER A 434 -1.57 -6.12 -36.55
C SER A 434 -1.51 -5.48 -37.95
N GLU A 435 -0.77 -4.37 -38.09
CA GLU A 435 -0.35 -3.75 -39.34
C GLU A 435 0.95 -2.98 -39.07
N TYR A 436 1.85 -2.87 -40.04
CA TYR A 436 3.10 -2.13 -39.88
C TYR A 436 2.86 -0.63 -39.66
N TYR A 437 3.41 -0.09 -38.57
CA TYR A 437 3.46 1.34 -38.26
C TYR A 437 4.71 1.68 -37.46
N GLN A 438 5.05 2.97 -37.40
CA GLN A 438 6.18 3.47 -36.60
C GLN A 438 5.73 4.49 -35.56
N ASN A 439 4.73 5.31 -35.87
CA ASN A 439 4.20 6.36 -34.98
C ASN A 439 5.26 7.33 -34.44
N ASN A 440 6.26 7.70 -35.24
CA ASN A 440 7.31 8.64 -34.81
C ASN A 440 7.46 9.84 -35.76
N GLY A 441 6.42 10.10 -36.56
CA GLY A 441 6.40 11.20 -37.53
C GLY A 441 7.07 10.86 -38.87
N GLU A 442 7.79 9.74 -38.96
CA GLU A 442 8.22 9.13 -40.22
C GLU A 442 7.47 7.82 -40.47
N GLY A 443 7.23 7.51 -41.75
CA GLY A 443 6.51 6.29 -42.13
C GLY A 443 5.01 6.29 -41.79
N PRO A 444 4.37 5.11 -41.74
CA PRO A 444 2.95 4.98 -41.45
C PRO A 444 2.63 5.22 -39.96
N SER A 445 1.51 5.88 -39.72
CA SER A 445 0.91 6.02 -38.39
C SER A 445 -0.35 5.18 -38.24
N LYS A 446 -0.62 4.73 -37.03
CA LYS A 446 -1.76 3.89 -36.69
C LYS A 446 -2.09 4.02 -35.20
N THR A 447 -3.36 3.86 -34.85
CA THR A 447 -3.74 3.58 -33.46
C THR A 447 -2.88 2.44 -32.89
N PRO A 448 -2.24 2.62 -31.73
CA PRO A 448 -1.37 1.62 -31.12
C PRO A 448 -2.06 0.27 -30.95
N ASP A 449 -1.35 -0.81 -31.24
CA ASP A 449 -1.78 -2.15 -30.86
C ASP A 449 -1.69 -2.30 -29.33
N VAL A 450 -2.69 -2.96 -28.74
CA VAL A 450 -2.76 -3.19 -27.29
C VAL A 450 -2.67 -4.69 -27.01
N PHE A 451 -1.75 -5.05 -26.13
CA PHE A 451 -1.52 -6.42 -25.66
C PHE A 451 -2.08 -6.56 -24.25
N THR A 452 -2.95 -7.55 -24.05
CA THR A 452 -3.54 -7.88 -22.75
C THR A 452 -3.28 -9.35 -22.43
N PHE A 453 -2.75 -9.59 -21.24
CA PHE A 453 -2.47 -10.94 -20.77
C PHE A 453 -2.58 -11.00 -19.24
N THR A 454 -2.77 -12.21 -18.74
CA THR A 454 -2.86 -12.48 -17.31
C THR A 454 -1.78 -13.49 -16.93
N VAL A 455 -1.07 -13.17 -15.84
CA VAL A 455 -0.10 -14.04 -15.17
C VAL A 455 -0.78 -14.60 -13.94
N ILE A 456 -0.91 -15.92 -13.85
CA ILE A 456 -1.38 -16.60 -12.64
C ILE A 456 -0.15 -16.95 -11.79
N PHE A 457 -0.19 -16.63 -10.51
CA PHE A 457 0.89 -16.92 -9.57
C PHE A 457 0.67 -18.25 -8.85
N ASN A 458 1.78 -18.92 -8.53
CA ASN A 458 1.75 -20.11 -7.67
C ASN A 458 2.05 -19.71 -6.20
N GLY A 459 1.93 -20.65 -5.27
CA GLY A 459 2.12 -20.39 -3.83
C GLY A 459 3.51 -19.88 -3.41
N ASN A 460 4.53 -19.92 -4.27
CA ASN A 460 5.84 -19.29 -3.98
C ASN A 460 5.79 -17.77 -4.07
N ALA A 461 4.81 -17.20 -4.80
CA ALA A 461 4.62 -15.75 -4.84
C ALA A 461 4.20 -15.22 -3.46
N GLY A 462 3.30 -15.92 -2.76
CA GLY A 462 2.82 -15.53 -1.43
C GLY A 462 2.47 -14.05 -1.36
N SER A 463 2.85 -13.38 -0.28
CA SER A 463 2.67 -11.93 -0.09
C SER A 463 3.89 -11.10 -0.54
N LEU A 464 4.70 -11.57 -1.50
CA LEU A 464 5.86 -10.82 -1.99
C LEU A 464 5.44 -9.48 -2.59
N ASN A 465 6.21 -8.43 -2.31
CA ASN A 465 6.13 -7.20 -3.12
C ASN A 465 6.95 -7.42 -4.39
N ILE A 466 6.27 -7.37 -5.54
CA ILE A 466 6.88 -7.56 -6.86
C ILE A 466 6.68 -6.33 -7.74
N VAL A 467 7.73 -5.96 -8.47
CA VAL A 467 7.75 -4.85 -9.41
C VAL A 467 8.07 -5.40 -10.81
N PRO A 468 7.32 -5.03 -11.86
CA PRO A 468 7.61 -5.48 -13.21
C PRO A 468 8.76 -4.65 -13.81
N ASP A 469 9.83 -5.32 -14.21
CA ASP A 469 10.85 -4.78 -15.11
C ASP A 469 10.45 -5.09 -16.55
N VAL A 470 10.06 -4.06 -17.31
CA VAL A 470 9.70 -4.17 -18.71
C VAL A 470 10.94 -3.83 -19.54
N TYR A 471 11.38 -4.76 -20.38
CA TYR A 471 12.61 -4.64 -21.14
C TYR A 471 12.45 -5.16 -22.57
N ILE A 472 13.33 -4.68 -23.46
CA ILE A 472 13.40 -5.18 -24.84
C ILE A 472 14.61 -6.08 -25.02
N PHE A 473 14.54 -6.98 -26.00
CA PHE A 473 15.67 -7.80 -26.41
C PHE A 473 15.75 -7.91 -27.93
N ARG A 474 16.93 -8.20 -28.47
CA ARG A 474 17.08 -8.32 -29.92
C ARG A 474 16.46 -9.62 -30.44
N SER A 475 15.55 -9.55 -31.41
CA SER A 475 14.85 -10.74 -31.92
C SER A 475 15.78 -11.82 -32.49
N ASN A 476 16.92 -11.43 -33.06
CA ASN A 476 17.91 -12.36 -33.60
C ASN A 476 19.08 -12.65 -32.64
N ASP A 477 19.06 -12.08 -31.44
CA ASP A 477 20.02 -12.34 -30.36
C ASP A 477 19.36 -12.14 -28.99
N ARG A 478 18.73 -13.21 -28.48
CA ARG A 478 18.02 -13.20 -27.19
C ARG A 478 18.91 -12.73 -26.03
N GLY A 479 20.23 -12.86 -26.10
CA GLY A 479 21.14 -12.43 -25.04
C GLY A 479 21.43 -10.92 -25.01
N LEU A 480 21.02 -10.17 -26.04
CA LEU A 480 21.12 -8.72 -26.06
C LEU A 480 19.80 -8.13 -25.53
N GLU A 481 19.77 -7.87 -24.23
CA GLU A 481 18.65 -7.28 -23.50
C GLU A 481 18.96 -5.82 -23.14
N ILE A 482 17.95 -4.95 -23.10
CA ILE A 482 18.06 -3.52 -22.77
C ILE A 482 17.05 -3.20 -21.68
N HIS A 483 17.55 -2.85 -20.49
CA HIS A 483 16.77 -2.58 -19.29
C HIS A 483 16.91 -1.12 -18.84
N LEU A 484 16.02 -0.69 -17.96
CA LEU A 484 16.14 0.61 -17.29
C LEU A 484 17.41 0.67 -16.42
N ASP A 485 18.02 1.86 -16.34
CA ASP A 485 19.24 2.07 -15.55
C ASP A 485 19.06 1.61 -14.08
N GLY A 486 20.06 0.87 -13.60
CA GLY A 486 20.06 0.24 -12.28
C GLY A 486 19.31 -1.09 -12.17
N PHE A 487 18.70 -1.60 -13.25
CA PHE A 487 18.26 -2.99 -13.34
C PHE A 487 19.39 -3.89 -13.84
N SER A 488 19.29 -5.18 -13.57
CA SER A 488 20.23 -6.20 -14.06
C SER A 488 19.58 -6.98 -15.19
N GLY A 489 20.36 -7.36 -16.21
CA GLY A 489 19.86 -8.30 -17.21
C GLY A 489 19.50 -9.64 -16.60
N THR A 490 18.64 -10.37 -17.29
CA THR A 490 18.10 -11.65 -16.82
C THR A 490 19.14 -12.78 -16.92
N SER A 491 18.76 -14.00 -16.52
CA SER A 491 19.57 -15.20 -16.76
C SER A 491 19.85 -15.49 -18.24
N ALA A 492 19.07 -14.91 -19.16
CA ALA A 492 19.29 -15.03 -20.60
C ALA A 492 20.30 -13.99 -21.13
N ALA A 493 20.58 -12.92 -20.38
CA ALA A 493 21.49 -11.87 -20.80
C ALA A 493 22.90 -12.42 -21.06
N ASN A 494 23.45 -12.04 -22.21
CA ASN A 494 24.82 -12.36 -22.54
C ASN A 494 25.75 -11.30 -21.95
N SER A 495 26.38 -11.64 -20.83
CA SER A 495 27.31 -10.76 -20.12
C SER A 495 28.54 -10.34 -20.95
N SER A 496 28.78 -10.91 -22.14
CA SER A 496 29.85 -10.43 -23.03
C SER A 496 29.57 -9.05 -23.64
N TYR A 497 28.31 -8.60 -23.64
CA TYR A 497 27.94 -7.25 -24.07
C TYR A 497 28.16 -6.19 -23.00
N TYR A 498 28.20 -6.60 -21.72
CA TYR A 498 28.40 -5.69 -20.60
C TYR A 498 29.78 -5.03 -20.66
N ASN A 499 29.81 -3.74 -20.34
CA ASN A 499 31.01 -2.92 -20.35
C ASN A 499 31.72 -2.94 -21.74
N THR A 500 30.94 -2.95 -22.81
CA THR A 500 31.39 -2.76 -24.19
C THR A 500 30.73 -1.53 -24.79
N GLY A 501 31.28 -1.00 -25.89
CA GLY A 501 30.72 0.21 -26.49
C GLY A 501 30.74 1.41 -25.54
N ASP A 502 29.58 1.99 -25.30
CA ASP A 502 29.36 3.10 -24.39
C ASP A 502 28.84 2.67 -23.01
N ASP A 503 28.46 1.40 -22.84
CA ASP A 503 28.00 0.85 -21.56
C ASP A 503 29.13 0.78 -20.54
N VAL A 504 28.82 1.14 -19.29
CA VAL A 504 29.76 1.07 -18.18
C VAL A 504 29.24 0.09 -17.15
N ASN A 505 30.08 -0.85 -16.71
CA ASN A 505 29.77 -1.82 -15.65
C ASN A 505 28.50 -2.69 -15.87
N GLY A 506 27.92 -2.75 -17.07
CA GLY A 506 26.68 -3.49 -17.31
C GLY A 506 25.46 -2.84 -16.64
N THR A 507 25.50 -1.52 -16.38
CA THR A 507 24.41 -0.82 -15.69
C THR A 507 23.36 -0.26 -16.63
N TYR A 508 23.51 -0.42 -17.96
CA TYR A 508 22.64 0.23 -18.94
C TYR A 508 22.71 1.76 -18.83
N SER A 509 23.89 2.27 -18.46
CA SER A 509 24.21 3.69 -18.47
C SER A 509 25.62 3.94 -19.01
N THR A 510 25.76 5.11 -19.64
CA THR A 510 27.02 5.52 -20.25
C THR A 510 27.99 6.11 -19.23
N GLN A 511 29.25 6.31 -19.60
CA GLN A 511 30.23 6.96 -18.72
C GLN A 511 29.81 8.38 -18.26
N SER A 512 28.99 9.07 -19.06
CA SER A 512 28.41 10.38 -18.74
C SER A 512 27.05 10.31 -18.04
N GLY A 513 26.60 9.10 -17.67
CA GLY A 513 25.35 8.88 -16.93
C GLY A 513 24.08 8.90 -17.79
N LEU A 514 24.18 8.82 -19.12
CA LEU A 514 23.02 8.78 -20.03
C LEU A 514 22.46 7.37 -20.16
N PRO A 515 21.13 7.18 -20.31
CA PRO A 515 20.48 5.87 -20.33
C PRO A 515 20.19 5.40 -21.76
N TRP A 516 19.75 4.16 -21.89
CA TRP A 516 19.02 3.68 -23.09
C TRP A 516 17.51 3.60 -22.87
N VAL A 517 17.04 3.82 -21.66
CA VAL A 517 15.61 3.73 -21.33
C VAL A 517 15.22 4.90 -20.45
N LEU A 518 14.13 5.56 -20.81
CA LEU A 518 13.49 6.60 -20.04
C LEU A 518 12.13 6.10 -19.55
N GLU A 519 11.90 6.20 -18.24
CA GLU A 519 10.58 5.96 -17.66
C GLU A 519 9.88 7.28 -17.36
N VAL A 520 8.64 7.42 -17.82
CA VAL A 520 7.79 8.57 -17.55
C VAL A 520 6.49 8.09 -16.93
N VAL A 521 6.17 8.54 -15.72
CA VAL A 521 4.89 8.20 -15.07
C VAL A 521 4.02 9.44 -15.01
N THR A 522 2.85 9.38 -15.65
CA THR A 522 1.90 10.50 -15.74
C THR A 522 0.50 10.08 -15.30
N PRO A 523 -0.33 10.99 -14.74
CA PRO A 523 -1.69 10.64 -14.31
C PRO A 523 -2.59 10.12 -15.45
N ASN A 524 -2.32 10.53 -16.69
CA ASN A 524 -3.24 10.36 -17.83
C ASN A 524 -2.56 10.00 -19.16
N LYS A 525 -1.36 9.39 -19.14
CA LYS A 525 -0.57 9.06 -20.34
C LYS A 525 -0.31 10.29 -21.22
N SER A 526 0.08 11.41 -20.62
CA SER A 526 0.26 12.69 -21.31
C SER A 526 1.64 12.89 -21.95
N PHE A 527 2.55 11.94 -21.79
CA PHE A 527 3.86 12.02 -22.45
C PHE A 527 3.73 11.70 -23.94
N GLU A 528 4.25 12.58 -24.77
CA GLU A 528 4.26 12.47 -26.23
C GLU A 528 5.71 12.33 -26.68
N HIS A 529 6.09 11.16 -27.20
CA HIS A 529 7.48 10.93 -27.55
C HIS A 529 7.95 11.84 -28.70
N PRO A 530 9.25 12.20 -28.74
CA PRO A 530 9.83 12.96 -29.85
C PRO A 530 9.60 12.29 -31.22
N ASN A 531 9.54 13.11 -32.27
CA ASN A 531 9.61 12.59 -33.63
C ASN A 531 11.00 11.96 -33.89
N GLU A 532 11.07 11.08 -34.89
CA GLU A 532 12.28 10.43 -35.38
C GLU A 532 13.46 11.41 -35.51
N LYS A 533 14.61 11.05 -34.93
CA LYS A 533 15.87 11.82 -34.89
C LYS A 533 15.80 13.17 -34.19
N VAL A 534 14.71 13.46 -33.47
CA VAL A 534 14.60 14.67 -32.65
C VAL A 534 15.01 14.32 -31.23
N ASP A 535 16.22 14.72 -30.86
CA ASP A 535 16.72 14.60 -29.50
C ASP A 535 15.70 15.15 -28.47
N ILE A 536 15.53 14.44 -27.36
CA ILE A 536 14.60 14.79 -26.28
C ILE A 536 14.77 16.23 -25.77
N LEU A 537 15.98 16.81 -25.82
CA LEU A 537 16.21 18.20 -25.43
C LEU A 537 15.65 19.22 -26.42
N GLU A 538 15.51 18.86 -27.70
CA GLU A 538 14.82 19.68 -28.68
C GLU A 538 13.30 19.61 -28.53
N ALA A 539 12.77 18.41 -28.24
CA ALA A 539 11.34 18.20 -28.00
C ALA A 539 10.89 18.80 -26.66
N TYR A 540 11.71 18.68 -25.62
CA TYR A 540 11.43 19.10 -24.25
C TYR A 540 12.58 19.94 -23.67
N PRO A 541 12.64 21.25 -23.94
CA PRO A 541 13.75 22.10 -23.49
C PRO A 541 13.96 22.14 -21.96
N GLN A 542 12.92 21.88 -21.16
CA GLN A 542 13.02 21.84 -19.70
C GLN A 542 13.67 20.56 -19.17
N PHE A 543 13.78 19.51 -20.01
CA PHE A 543 14.33 18.20 -19.67
C PHE A 543 15.80 18.29 -19.22
N GLN A 544 16.60 19.18 -19.84
CA GLN A 544 17.99 19.38 -19.45
C GLN A 544 18.10 19.73 -17.95
N SER A 545 17.35 20.73 -17.50
CA SER A 545 17.41 21.17 -16.11
C SER A 545 16.80 20.15 -15.16
N TRP A 546 15.87 19.32 -15.61
CA TRP A 546 15.37 18.18 -14.83
C TRP A 546 16.47 17.14 -14.64
N ALA A 547 17.09 16.67 -15.72
CA ALA A 547 18.15 15.66 -15.68
C ALA A 547 19.37 16.13 -14.86
N GLU A 548 19.84 17.37 -15.08
CA GLU A 548 20.99 17.94 -14.35
C GLU A 548 20.76 18.06 -12.84
N SER A 549 19.50 18.21 -12.43
CA SER A 549 19.10 18.32 -11.03
C SER A 549 18.87 16.97 -10.35
N GLY A 550 19.08 15.86 -11.07
CA GLY A 550 18.70 14.53 -10.60
C GLY A 550 17.19 14.38 -10.40
N GLY A 551 16.37 15.08 -11.20
CA GLY A 551 14.91 15.01 -11.16
C GLY A 551 14.22 15.88 -10.09
N SER A 552 14.94 16.81 -9.47
CA SER A 552 14.41 17.69 -8.41
C SER A 552 13.86 19.03 -8.93
N ALA A 553 14.28 19.48 -10.12
CA ALA A 553 13.78 20.67 -10.79
C ALA A 553 12.95 20.30 -12.03
N ASN A 554 12.03 21.18 -12.45
CA ASN A 554 11.16 21.00 -13.63
C ASN A 554 10.51 19.60 -13.72
N GLN A 555 9.94 19.13 -12.61
CA GLN A 555 9.27 17.82 -12.54
C GLN A 555 8.07 17.69 -13.51
N ASN A 556 7.62 18.81 -14.08
CA ASN A 556 6.56 18.91 -15.07
C ASN A 556 7.05 19.13 -16.51
N TRP A 557 8.32 18.84 -16.80
CA TRP A 557 8.93 19.08 -18.11
C TRP A 557 8.12 18.48 -19.28
N MET A 558 7.48 17.33 -19.06
CA MET A 558 6.66 16.61 -20.04
C MET A 558 5.38 17.34 -20.44
N GLU A 559 4.93 18.32 -19.64
CA GLU A 559 3.74 19.13 -19.94
C GLU A 559 4.05 20.32 -20.88
N SER A 560 5.32 20.53 -21.23
CA SER A 560 5.77 21.67 -22.06
C SER A 560 6.57 21.22 -23.29
N PRO A 561 6.02 20.35 -24.16
CA PRO A 561 6.66 19.99 -25.41
C PRO A 561 6.72 21.15 -26.40
N VAL A 562 7.70 21.09 -27.31
CA VAL A 562 7.67 21.84 -28.56
C VAL A 562 6.79 21.04 -29.54
N ALA A 563 5.53 21.46 -29.74
CA ALA A 563 4.53 20.70 -30.50
C ALA A 563 4.98 20.19 -31.89
N SER A 564 5.86 20.91 -32.59
CA SER A 564 6.37 20.49 -33.90
C SER A 564 7.47 19.43 -33.85
N LYS A 565 7.88 19.00 -32.65
CA LYS A 565 9.03 18.14 -32.37
C LYS A 565 8.64 16.83 -31.69
N ILE A 566 7.39 16.71 -31.29
CA ILE A 566 6.78 15.51 -30.74
C ILE A 566 5.83 14.88 -31.76
N PHE A 567 5.54 13.60 -31.56
CA PHE A 567 4.53 12.90 -32.32
C PHE A 567 3.18 12.98 -31.61
N ASP A 568 2.17 13.50 -32.32
CA ASP A 568 0.78 13.54 -31.89
C ASP A 568 -0.05 12.63 -32.81
N LEU A 569 -0.72 11.64 -32.22
CA LEU A 569 -1.42 10.59 -32.95
C LEU A 569 -2.81 11.02 -33.48
N GLN A 570 -3.28 12.25 -33.16
CA GLN A 570 -4.61 12.84 -33.46
C GLN A 570 -5.73 11.92 -33.96
#